data_AF-A0A537LT86-F1
#
_entry.id   AF-A0A537LT86-F1
#
_cell.length_a   1.000
_cell.length_b   1.000
_cell.length_c   1.000
_cell.angle_alpha   90.00
_cell.angle_beta   90.00
_cell.angle_gamma   90.00
#
_symmetry.space_group_name_H-M   'P 1'
#
loop_
_entity.id
_entity.type
_entity.pdbx_description
1 polymer ?
#
loop_
_entity_poly.entity_id
_entity_poly.type
_entity_poly.pdbx_seq_one_letter_code
_entity_poly.pdbx_strand_id
1 'polypeptide(L)' 'MATLTIRRLPEEVYDSLKERARNNGRSLEAEAREILAERARPVDALVDDLRAFHAEMVAAHGLLPDSTLLIRQMRDEE' A
#
# COMPACT_ATOMS: atom_id res chain seq x y z
N MET A 1 0.18 4.98 -21.85
CA MET A 1 -0.10 3.57 -21.51
C MET A 1 1.07 2.75 -22.03
N ALA A 2 1.72 1.99 -21.16
CA ALA A 2 2.78 1.06 -21.57
C ALA A 2 2.18 -0.33 -21.78
N THR A 3 2.62 -1.05 -22.79
CA THR A 3 2.20 -2.43 -23.05
C THR A 3 3.31 -3.37 -22.62
N LEU A 4 3.01 -4.29 -21.71
CA LEU A 4 3.92 -5.34 -21.25
C LEU A 4 3.46 -6.68 -21.82
N THR A 5 4.36 -7.42 -22.49
CA THR A 5 4.10 -8.78 -22.97
C THR A 5 4.98 -9.76 -22.23
N ILE A 6 4.36 -10.65 -21.45
CA ILE A 6 5.06 -11.72 -20.73
C ILE A 6 4.97 -13.00 -21.57
N ARG A 7 6.10 -13.48 -22.08
CA ARG A 7 6.16 -14.72 -22.88
C ARG A 7 6.50 -15.91 -21.98
N ARG A 8 5.94 -17.08 -22.31
CA ARG A 8 6.18 -18.35 -21.59
C ARG A 8 5.85 -18.25 -20.10
N LEU A 9 4.72 -17.62 -19.77
CA LEU A 9 4.19 -17.65 -18.41
C LEU A 9 3.75 -19.09 -18.09
N PRO A 10 4.21 -19.69 -16.97
CA PRO A 10 3.72 -21.00 -16.56
C PRO A 10 2.20 -20.99 -16.40
N GLU A 11 1.52 -22.06 -16.84
CA GLU A 11 0.05 -22.14 -16.79
C GLU A 11 -0.48 -22.01 -15.36
N GLU A 12 0.22 -22.61 -14.38
CA GLU A 12 -0.12 -22.51 -12.95
C GLU A 12 -0.20 -21.05 -12.46
N VAL A 13 0.70 -20.19 -12.95
CA VAL A 13 0.72 -18.76 -12.60
C VAL A 13 -0.45 -18.04 -13.25
N TYR A 14 -0.77 -18.38 -14.50
CA TYR A 14 -1.91 -17.80 -15.20
C TYR A 14 -3.24 -18.16 -14.52
N ASP A 15 -3.41 -19.42 -14.11
CA ASP A 15 -4.61 -19.88 -13.42
C ASP A 15 -4.76 -19.25 -12.04
N SER A 16 -3.66 -19.15 -11.27
CA SER A 16 -3.66 -18.46 -9.98
C SER A 16 -4.04 -16.98 -10.12
N LEU A 17 -3.50 -16.29 -11.12
CA LEU A 17 -3.86 -14.89 -11.40
C LEU A 17 -5.34 -14.75 -11.79
N LYS A 18 -5.86 -15.70 -12.57
CA LYS A 18 -7.26 -15.70 -13.00
C LYS A 18 -8.21 -15.91 -11.83
N GLU A 19 -7.90 -16.84 -10.92
CA GLU A 19 -8.68 -17.06 -9.71
C GLU A 19 -8.66 -15.85 -8.79
N ARG A 20 -7.47 -15.26 -8.57
CA ARG A 20 -7.31 -14.04 -7.77
C ARG A 20 -8.09 -12.86 -8.35
N ALA A 21 -8.05 -12.66 -9.66
CA ALA A 21 -8.82 -11.63 -10.35
C ALA A 21 -10.33 -11.82 -10.16
N ARG A 22 -10.83 -13.07 -10.23
CA ARG A 22 -12.25 -13.38 -9.96
C ARG A 22 -12.63 -13.06 -8.52
N ASN A 23 -11.79 -13.44 -7.55
CA ASN A 23 -12.04 -13.17 -6.13
C ASN A 23 -12.10 -11.67 -5.83
N ASN A 24 -11.25 -10.88 -6.50
CA ASN A 24 -11.21 -9.43 -6.35
C ASN A 24 -12.25 -8.68 -7.23
N GLY A 25 -13.04 -9.39 -8.05
CA GLY A 25 -14.01 -8.78 -8.95
C GLY A 25 -13.39 -7.90 -10.04
N ARG A 26 -12.16 -8.21 -10.46
CA ARG A 26 -11.37 -7.42 -11.43
C ARG A 26 -11.07 -8.24 -12.68
N SER A 27 -10.74 -7.56 -13.78
CA SER A 27 -10.19 -8.24 -14.95
C SER A 27 -8.78 -8.76 -14.67
N LEU A 28 -8.34 -9.79 -15.40
CA LEU A 28 -6.98 -10.33 -15.26
C LEU A 28 -5.92 -9.24 -15.46
N GLU A 29 -6.10 -8.37 -16.45
CA GLU A 29 -5.20 -7.25 -16.71
C GLU A 29 -5.18 -6.25 -15.54
N ALA A 30 -6.34 -5.94 -14.96
CA ALA A 30 -6.42 -5.04 -13.83
C ALA A 30 -5.74 -5.61 -12.58
N GLU A 31 -5.91 -6.91 -12.32
CA GLU A 31 -5.23 -7.59 -11.23
C GLU A 31 -3.72 -7.62 -11.45
N ALA A 32 -3.26 -7.97 -12.65
CA ALA A 32 -1.84 -7.98 -12.98
C ALA A 32 -1.21 -6.58 -12.84
N ARG A 33 -1.94 -5.54 -13.24
CA ARG A 33 -1.50 -4.14 -13.11
C ARG A 33 -1.36 -3.74 -11.64
N GLU A 34 -2.32 -4.10 -10.80
CA GLU A 34 -2.25 -3.81 -9.36
C GLU A 34 -1.10 -4.51 -8.67
N ILE A 35 -0.91 -5.80 -8.95
CA ILE A 35 0.23 -6.55 -8.39
C ILE A 35 1.57 -5.90 -8.80
N LEU A 36 1.70 -5.50 -10.06
CA LEU A 36 2.90 -4.83 -10.55
C LEU A 36 3.07 -3.44 -9.91
N ALA A 37 1.99 -2.67 -9.76
CA ALA A 37 2.04 -1.35 -9.14
C ALA A 37 2.44 -1.44 -7.66
N GLU A 38 1.85 -2.38 -6.92
CA GLU A 38 2.17 -2.63 -5.51
C GLU A 38 3.64 -3.04 -5.33
N ARG A 39 4.14 -3.94 -6.20
CA ARG A 39 5.51 -4.47 -6.11
C ARG A 39 6.57 -3.53 -6.67
N ALA A 40 6.22 -2.69 -7.64
CA ALA A 40 7.12 -1.71 -8.22
C ALA A 40 7.15 -0.40 -7.44
N ARG A 41 6.30 -0.22 -6.41
CA ARG A 41 6.28 0.98 -5.59
C ARG A 41 7.64 1.15 -4.88
N PRO A 42 8.41 2.19 -5.20
CA PRO A 42 9.68 2.41 -4.53
C PRO A 42 9.43 2.80 -3.07
N VAL A 43 10.28 2.32 -2.16
CA VAL A 43 10.18 2.62 -0.72
C VAL A 43 10.22 4.13 -0.49
N ASP A 44 11.00 4.87 -1.27
CA ASP A 44 11.10 6.31 -1.18
C ASP A 44 9.76 7.01 -1.45
N ALA A 45 8.96 6.51 -2.40
CA ALA A 45 7.64 7.07 -2.67
C ALA A 45 6.68 6.88 -1.49
N LEU A 46 6.78 5.75 -0.77
CA LEU A 46 5.99 5.55 0.45
C LEU A 46 6.40 6.53 1.55
N VAL A 47 7.70 6.78 1.70
CA VAL A 47 8.21 7.76 2.68
C VAL A 47 7.74 9.17 2.33
N ASP A 48 7.75 9.54 1.06
CA ASP A 48 7.29 10.85 0.60
C ASP A 48 5.78 11.03 0.82
N ASP A 49 4.97 10.00 0.55
CA ASP A 49 3.54 10.03 0.83
C ASP A 49 3.25 10.21 2.33
N LEU A 50 4.00 9.50 3.19
CA LEU A 50 3.88 9.64 4.65
C LEU A 50 4.29 11.03 5.13
N ARG A 51 5.35 11.62 4.55
CA ARG A 51 5.79 12.98 4.86
C ARG A 51 4.75 14.01 4.42
N ALA A 52 4.17 13.85 3.24
CA ALA A 52 3.12 14.73 2.74
C ALA A 52 1.89 14.69 3.65
N PHE A 53 1.43 13.49 4.01
CA PHE A 53 0.34 13.31 4.96
C PHE A 53 0.67 13.93 6.33
N HIS A 54 1.87 13.73 6.85
CA HIS A 54 2.29 14.35 8.12
C HIS A 54 2.27 15.88 8.06
N ALA A 55 2.74 16.47 6.95
CA ALA A 55 2.71 17.91 6.76
C ALA A 55 1.28 18.46 6.71
N GLU A 56 0.36 17.76 6.03
CA GLU A 56 -1.06 18.10 5.99
C GLU A 56 -1.70 18.04 7.39
N MET A 57 -1.43 16.97 8.14
CA MET A 57 -1.92 16.81 9.50
C MET A 57 -1.41 17.90 10.45
N VAL A 58 -0.13 18.27 10.35
CA VAL A 58 0.46 19.36 11.13
C VAL A 58 -0.15 20.71 10.75
N ALA A 59 -0.41 20.94 9.47
CA ALA A 59 -1.07 22.18 9.02
C ALA A 59 -2.51 22.29 9.54
N ALA A 60 -3.26 21.18 9.57
CA ALA A 60 -4.65 21.16 10.00
C ALA A 60 -4.82 21.19 11.54
N HIS A 61 -3.94 20.50 12.28
CA HIS A 61 -4.13 20.25 13.72
C HIS A 61 -3.00 20.79 14.60
N GLY A 62 -1.96 21.37 14.00
CA GLY A 62 -0.73 21.70 14.70
C GLY A 62 0.12 20.45 14.99
N LEU A 63 1.25 20.65 15.68
CA LEU A 63 2.11 19.55 16.08
C LEU A 63 1.45 18.77 17.21
N LEU A 64 1.06 17.52 16.97
CA LEU A 64 0.53 16.65 18.01
C LEU A 64 1.66 16.28 18.98
N PRO A 65 1.50 16.46 20.30
CA PRO A 65 2.51 16.10 21.29
C PRO A 65 2.68 14.59 21.37
N ASP A 66 3.84 14.13 21.86
CA ASP A 66 4.13 12.71 22.04
C ASP A 66 3.16 12.08 23.04
N SER A 67 2.19 11.35 22.51
CA SER A 67 1.15 10.68 23.28
C SER A 67 1.67 9.47 24.05
N THR A 68 2.89 8.99 23.78
CA THR A 68 3.42 7.83 24.50
C THR A 68 3.66 8.11 25.98
N LEU A 69 3.94 9.37 26.37
CA LEU A 69 4.06 9.75 27.78
C LEU A 69 2.71 9.63 28.50
N LEU A 70 1.64 10.13 27.90
CA LEU A 70 0.28 10.06 28.45
C LEU A 70 -0.20 8.62 28.56
N ILE A 71 0.03 7.80 27.51
CA ILE A 71 -0.35 6.38 27.52
C ILE A 71 0.39 5.61 28.62
N ARG A 72 1.67 5.90 28.85
CA ARG A 72 2.45 5.27 29.93
C ARG A 72 1.96 5.69 31.31
N GLN A 73 1.67 6.98 31.50
CA GLN A 73 1.10 7.49 32.74
C GLN A 73 -0.24 6.82 33.06
N MET A 74 -1.15 6.77 32.08
CA MET A 74 -2.45 6.11 32.25
C MET A 74 -2.32 4.61 32.58
N ARG A 75 -1.35 3.91 31.98
CA ARG A 75 -1.08 2.49 32.29
C ARG A 75 -0.54 2.29 33.70
N ASP A 76 0.35 3.18 34.14
CA ASP A 76 1.03 3.05 35.43
C ASP A 76 0.16 3.57 36.61
N GLU A 77 -0.95 4.26 36.30
CA GLU A 77 -1.97 4.73 37.26
C GLU A 77 -3.09 3.70 37.54
N GLU A 78 -3.19 2.60 36.78
CA GLU A 78 -4.07 1.43 37.03
C GLU A 78 -3.42 0.35 37.90
#